data_AF-A0A4U0SKR0-F1
#
_entry.id   AF-A0A4U0SKR0-F1
#
_cell.length_a   1.000
_cell.length_b   1.000
_cell.length_c   1.000
_cell.angle_alpha   90.00
_cell.angle_beta   90.00
_cell.angle_gamma   90.00
#
_symmetry.space_group_name_H-M   'P 1'
#
loop_
_entity.id
_entity.type
_entity.pdbx_description
1 polymer ?
#
loop_
_entity_poly.entity_id
_entity_poly.type
_entity_poly.pdbx_seq_one_letter_code
_entity_poly.pdbx_strand_id
1 'polypeptide(L)'
;MPDRNGDPDLASAPSRRRSQQSHQAVLQATVALLNEVGYRRLSFEGVARRAGVGKATIYRWWPNKAALVIEALNGEVPLRPLPDTGDLEADLRTAIRLTVEITSAMP
;
A
#
# COMPACT_ATOMS: atom_id res chain seq x y z
N MET A 1 -0.01 -49.46 -17.72
CA MET A 1 -0.32 -48.70 -16.48
C MET A 1 0.23 -47.29 -16.64
N PRO A 2 -0.62 -46.29 -16.88
CA PRO A 2 -0.34 -45.00 -16.26
C PRO A 2 -1.61 -44.32 -15.74
N ASP A 3 -1.63 -44.02 -14.45
CA ASP A 3 -2.38 -42.89 -13.89
C ASP A 3 -1.54 -42.27 -12.76
N ARG A 4 -0.97 -41.10 -13.02
CA ARG A 4 -0.45 -40.16 -12.03
C ARG A 4 -0.81 -38.73 -12.46
N ASN A 5 -2.11 -38.49 -12.67
CA ASN A 5 -2.65 -37.14 -12.62
C ASN A 5 -2.70 -36.71 -11.15
N GLY A 6 -1.75 -35.88 -10.75
CA GLY A 6 -1.87 -35.04 -9.57
C GLY A 6 -2.19 -33.62 -10.01
N ASP A 7 -3.47 -33.29 -10.13
CA ASP A 7 -3.94 -31.94 -10.50
C ASP A 7 -3.40 -30.89 -9.52
N PRO A 8 -2.61 -29.89 -9.96
CA PRO A 8 -2.02 -28.89 -9.07
C PRO A 8 -2.93 -27.67 -8.77
N ASP A 9 -4.21 -27.67 -9.13
CA ASP A 9 -5.00 -26.41 -9.19
C ASP A 9 -5.84 -26.08 -7.94
N LEU A 10 -6.29 -27.08 -7.16
CA LEU A 10 -7.25 -26.83 -6.07
C LEU A 10 -6.62 -26.26 -4.78
N ALA A 11 -5.36 -26.57 -4.49
CA ALA A 11 -4.66 -26.04 -3.31
C ALA A 11 -4.12 -24.60 -3.49
N SER A 12 -3.99 -24.13 -4.74
CA SER A 12 -3.37 -22.84 -5.10
C SER A 12 -4.35 -21.66 -5.12
N ALA A 13 -5.62 -21.90 -5.45
CA ALA A 13 -6.65 -20.86 -5.46
C ALA A 13 -6.99 -20.27 -4.06
N PRO A 14 -7.19 -21.07 -2.99
CA PRO A 14 -7.52 -20.54 -1.67
C PRO A 14 -6.36 -19.80 -0.98
N SER A 15 -5.11 -20.19 -1.23
CA SER A 15 -3.93 -19.51 -0.69
C SER A 15 -3.71 -18.13 -1.32
N ARG A 16 -3.89 -18.02 -2.65
CA ARG A 16 -3.84 -16.74 -3.38
C ARG A 16 -4.91 -15.75 -2.90
N ARG A 17 -6.15 -16.20 -2.72
CA ARG A 17 -7.24 -15.34 -2.19
C ARG A 17 -6.93 -14.81 -0.79
N ARG A 18 -6.45 -15.66 0.12
CA ARG A 18 -6.09 -15.26 1.48
C ARG A 18 -4.93 -14.25 1.47
N SER A 19 -3.95 -14.45 0.59
CA SER A 19 -2.83 -13.52 0.38
C SER A 19 -3.29 -12.14 -0.10
N GLN A 20 -4.21 -12.09 -1.07
CA GLN A 20 -4.80 -10.84 -1.57
C GLN A 20 -5.65 -10.13 -0.50
N GLN A 21 -6.41 -10.88 0.30
CA GLN A 21 -7.17 -10.31 1.42
C GLN A 21 -6.25 -9.67 2.47
N SER A 22 -5.16 -10.36 2.84
CA SER A 22 -4.16 -9.79 3.74
C SER A 22 -3.50 -8.54 3.15
N HIS A 23 -3.20 -8.56 1.86
CA HIS A 23 -2.64 -7.40 1.15
C HIS A 23 -3.56 -6.18 1.26
N GLN A 24 -4.82 -6.35 0.87
CA GLN A 24 -5.81 -5.27 0.91
C GLN A 24 -6.07 -4.76 2.33
N ALA A 25 -6.14 -5.67 3.31
CA ALA A 25 -6.33 -5.30 4.71
C ALA A 25 -5.20 -4.42 5.24
N VAL A 26 -3.95 -4.69 4.82
CA VAL A 26 -2.79 -3.88 5.19
C VAL A 26 -2.85 -2.49 4.56
N LEU A 27 -3.23 -2.37 3.29
CA LEU A 27 -3.38 -1.07 2.62
C LEU A 27 -4.47 -0.22 3.28
N GLN A 28 -5.64 -0.80 3.53
CA GLN A 28 -6.76 -0.12 4.20
C GLN A 28 -6.41 0.30 5.63
N ALA A 29 -5.75 -0.56 6.41
CA ALA A 29 -5.28 -0.20 7.74
C ALA A 29 -4.24 0.92 7.72
N THR A 30 -3.41 0.97 6.67
CA THR A 30 -2.40 2.01 6.48
C THR A 30 -3.07 3.36 6.23
N VAL A 31 -4.02 3.44 5.30
CA VAL A 31 -4.79 4.67 5.06
C VAL A 31 -5.48 5.14 6.32
N ALA A 32 -6.17 4.25 7.04
CA ALA A 32 -6.85 4.61 8.29
C ALA A 32 -5.89 5.17 9.34
N LEU A 33 -4.71 4.56 9.51
CA LEU A 33 -3.71 5.05 10.46
C LEU A 33 -3.00 6.32 10.00
N LEU A 34 -2.82 6.52 8.69
CA LEU A 34 -2.29 7.77 8.16
C LEU A 34 -3.21 8.94 8.50
N ASN A 35 -4.52 8.75 8.35
CA ASN A 35 -5.52 9.70 8.83
C ASN A 35 -5.36 9.90 10.35
N GLU A 36 -5.50 8.83 11.15
CA GLU A 36 -5.59 8.97 12.61
C GLU A 36 -4.34 9.54 13.31
N VAL A 37 -3.13 9.27 12.81
CA VAL A 37 -1.88 9.61 13.52
C VAL A 37 -0.80 10.27 12.66
N GLY A 38 -1.01 10.38 11.35
CA GLY A 38 -0.04 10.92 10.41
C GLY A 38 1.17 10.02 10.13
N TYR A 39 1.89 10.33 9.05
CA TYR A 39 3.04 9.53 8.55
C TYR A 39 4.15 9.31 9.60
N ARG A 40 4.45 10.32 10.42
CA ARG A 40 5.54 10.24 11.40
C ARG A 40 5.29 9.16 12.45
N ARG A 41 4.05 9.03 12.93
CA ARG A 41 3.66 8.10 14.00
C ARG A 41 3.21 6.73 13.46
N LEU A 42 2.96 6.61 12.16
CA LEU A 42 2.66 5.33 11.54
C LEU A 42 3.82 4.34 11.70
N SER A 43 3.49 3.13 12.14
CA SER A 43 4.43 2.02 12.35
C SER A 43 3.89 0.72 11.77
N PHE A 44 4.78 -0.16 11.31
CA PHE A 44 4.40 -1.50 10.82
C PHE A 44 3.71 -2.34 11.89
N GLU A 45 4.03 -2.12 13.16
CA GLU A 45 3.33 -2.79 14.26
C GLU A 45 1.88 -2.32 14.39
N GLY A 46 1.65 -1.01 14.33
CA GLY A 46 0.31 -0.44 14.35
C GLY A 46 -0.53 -0.96 13.18
N VAL A 47 0.05 -0.95 11.98
CA VAL A 47 -0.61 -1.45 10.77
C VAL A 47 -0.90 -2.95 10.88
N ALA A 48 0.08 -3.77 11.27
CA ALA A 48 -0.08 -5.22 11.41
C ALA A 48 -1.21 -5.57 12.38
N ARG A 49 -1.21 -4.91 13.55
CA ARG A 49 -2.24 -5.09 14.57
C ARG A 49 -3.62 -4.71 14.05
N ARG A 50 -3.75 -3.58 13.33
CA ARG A 50 -5.04 -3.13 12.79
C ARG A 50 -5.54 -3.99 11.64
N ALA A 51 -4.64 -4.47 10.78
CA ALA A 51 -4.97 -5.35 9.66
C ALA A 51 -5.19 -6.81 10.08
N GLY A 52 -4.87 -7.18 11.33
CA GLY A 52 -4.98 -8.56 11.81
C GLY A 52 -3.95 -9.51 11.16
N VAL A 53 -2.79 -8.99 10.75
CA VAL A 53 -1.74 -9.78 10.09
C VAL A 53 -0.43 -9.77 10.90
N GLY A 54 0.44 -10.74 10.65
CA GLY A 54 1.79 -10.74 11.21
C GLY A 54 2.71 -9.73 10.51
N LYS A 55 3.71 -9.20 11.24
CA LYS A 55 4.73 -8.29 10.66
C LYS A 55 5.46 -8.91 9.46
N ALA A 56 5.72 -10.21 9.49
CA ALA A 56 6.34 -10.93 8.37
C ALA A 56 5.53 -10.84 7.07
N THR A 57 4.19 -10.79 7.18
CA THR A 57 3.32 -10.55 6.02
C THR A 57 3.57 -9.17 5.45
N ILE A 58 3.74 -8.13 6.26
CA ILE A 58 4.02 -6.77 5.76
C ILE A 58 5.40 -6.71 5.08
N TYR A 59 6.45 -7.18 5.75
CA TYR A 59 7.82 -7.12 5.22
C TYR A 59 8.00 -7.91 3.92
N ARG A 60 7.16 -8.93 3.65
CA ARG A 60 7.20 -9.69 2.40
C ARG A 60 6.86 -8.84 1.17
N TRP A 61 5.97 -7.87 1.30
CA TRP A 61 5.51 -7.02 0.19
C TRP A 61 6.15 -5.64 0.22
N TRP A 62 6.34 -5.08 1.41
CA TRP A 62 6.85 -3.72 1.59
C TRP A 62 8.16 -3.72 2.38
N PRO A 63 9.31 -3.44 1.73
CA PRO A 63 10.59 -3.43 2.41
C PRO A 63 10.74 -2.26 3.40
N ASN A 64 9.95 -1.19 3.25
CA ASN A 64 10.01 -0.02 4.11
C ASN A 64 8.66 0.73 4.19
N LYS A 65 8.55 1.66 5.16
CA LYS A 65 7.33 2.42 5.43
C LYS A 65 6.86 3.26 4.24
N ALA A 66 7.78 3.83 3.47
CA ALA A 66 7.43 4.66 2.32
C ALA A 66 6.77 3.83 1.22
N ALA A 67 7.31 2.64 0.90
CA ALA A 67 6.73 1.73 -0.08
C ALA A 67 5.29 1.34 0.25
N LEU A 68 5.01 1.04 1.53
CA LEU A 68 3.66 0.74 2.00
C LEU A 68 2.71 1.94 1.83
N VAL A 69 3.16 3.13 2.21
CA VAL A 69 2.33 4.34 2.15
C VAL A 69 2.04 4.75 0.70
N ILE A 70 3.03 4.68 -0.18
CA ILE A 70 2.84 4.98 -1.61
C ILE A 70 1.80 4.06 -2.22
N GLU A 71 1.88 2.75 -1.96
CA GLU A 71 0.90 1.80 -2.49
C GLU A 71 -0.49 2.00 -1.88
N ALA A 72 -0.58 2.26 -0.58
CA ALA A 72 -1.84 2.53 0.10
C ALA A 72 -2.54 3.76 -0.48
N LEU A 73 -1.77 4.77 -0.89
CA LEU A 73 -2.29 6.00 -1.50
C LEU A 73 -2.56 5.86 -3.01
N ASN A 74 -1.86 4.98 -3.73
CA ASN A 74 -2.07 4.77 -5.17
C ASN A 74 -3.51 4.34 -5.53
N GLY A 75 -4.24 3.71 -4.59
CA GLY A 75 -5.64 3.34 -4.79
C GLY A 75 -6.66 4.44 -4.47
N GLU A 76 -6.24 5.50 -3.77
CA GLU A 76 -7.14 6.52 -3.21
C GLU A 76 -6.83 7.96 -3.65
N VAL A 77 -5.61 8.24 -4.12
CA VAL A 77 -5.22 9.57 -4.59
C VAL A 77 -5.52 9.67 -6.09
N PRO A 78 -6.54 10.43 -6.52
CA PRO A 78 -6.68 10.75 -7.92
C PRO A 78 -5.39 11.45 -8.38
N LEU A 79 -4.68 10.86 -9.34
CA LEU A 79 -3.53 11.48 -10.00
C LEU A 79 -4.03 12.77 -10.64
N ARG A 80 -3.88 13.89 -9.94
CA ARG A 80 -4.13 15.20 -10.52
C ARG A 80 -3.02 15.42 -11.54
N PRO A 81 -3.35 15.72 -12.81
CA PRO A 81 -2.32 15.97 -13.81
C PRO A 81 -1.42 17.09 -13.31
N LEU A 82 -0.11 16.84 -13.33
CA LEU A 82 0.88 17.87 -13.06
C LEU A 82 0.79 18.92 -14.16
N PRO A 83 1.01 20.20 -13.84
CA PRO A 83 1.32 21.18 -14.87
C PRO A 83 2.49 20.64 -15.70
N ASP A 84 2.37 20.65 -17.02
CA ASP A 84 3.47 20.40 -17.95
C ASP A 84 3.87 21.77 -18.49
N THR A 85 4.71 22.47 -17.74
CA THR A 85 5.09 23.86 -18.04
C THR A 85 6.33 23.95 -18.92
N GLY A 86 6.95 22.81 -19.25
CA GLY A 86 8.23 22.74 -19.95
C GLY A 86 9.45 22.94 -19.03
N ASP A 87 9.23 23.13 -17.72
CA ASP A 87 10.27 23.19 -16.69
C ASP A 87 10.07 22.05 -15.69
N LEU A 88 10.83 20.98 -15.90
CA LEU A 88 10.80 19.78 -15.06
C LEU A 88 11.09 20.07 -13.59
N GLU A 89 11.97 21.03 -13.29
CA GLU A 89 12.30 21.36 -11.89
C GLU A 89 11.11 22.05 -11.22
N ALA A 90 10.49 23.01 -11.89
CA ALA A 90 9.30 23.71 -11.40
C ALA A 90 8.10 22.75 -11.24
N ASP A 91 7.92 21.84 -12.20
CA ASP A 91 6.83 20.87 -12.18
C ASP A 91 7.02 19.84 -11.05
N LEU A 92 8.26 19.34 -10.84
CA LEU A 92 8.59 18.46 -9.70
C LEU A 92 8.44 19.15 -8.34
N ARG A 93 8.87 20.42 -8.25
CA ARG A 93 8.71 21.21 -7.02
C ARG A 93 7.23 21.42 -6.68
N THR A 94 6.40 21.64 -7.69
CA THR A 94 4.95 21.77 -7.55
C THR A 94 4.32 20.44 -7.14
N ALA A 95 4.72 19.33 -7.77
CA ALA A 95 4.27 17.98 -7.42
C ALA A 95 4.54 17.65 -5.94
N ILE A 96 5.76 17.92 -5.47
CA ILE A 96 6.16 17.66 -4.09
C ILE A 96 5.35 18.53 -3.11
N ARG A 97 5.15 19.81 -3.41
CA ARG A 97 4.33 20.71 -2.57
C ARG A 97 2.87 20.27 -2.49
N LEU A 98 2.26 19.95 -3.62
CA LEU A 98 0.88 19.47 -3.67
C LEU A 98 0.70 18.18 -2.87
N THR A 99 1.68 17.28 -2.93
CA THR A 99 1.66 16.03 -2.15
C THR A 99 1.75 16.30 -0.64
N VAL A 100 2.58 17.28 -0.23
CA VAL A 100 2.72 17.68 1.18
C VAL A 100 1.43 18.34 1.69
N GLU A 101 0.77 19.18 0.89
CA GLU A 101 -0.50 19.82 1.27
C GLU A 101 -1.64 18.81 1.42
N ILE A 102 -1.76 17.86 0.48
CA ILE A 102 -2.75 16.77 0.56
C ILE A 102 -2.52 15.92 1.81
N THR A 103 -1.25 15.65 2.15
CA THR A 103 -0.89 14.85 3.33
C THR A 103 -1.05 15.63 4.64
N SER A 104 -0.93 16.97 4.63
CA SER A 104 -1.04 17.82 5.82
C SER A 104 -2.48 18.27 6.12
N ALA A 105 -3.40 18.14 5.14
CA ALA A 105 -4.82 18.44 5.29
C ALA A 105 -5.67 17.24 5.75
N MET A 106 -5.04 16.08 5.99
CA MET A 106 -5.67 14.93 6.62
C MET A 106 -5.59 15.12 8.15
N PRO A 107 -6.73 15.28 8.87
CA PRO A 107 -6.76 15.55 10.31
C PRO A 107 -6.34 14.35 11.17
#